data_AF-A0A2H3JGE3-F1
#
_entry.id   AF-A0A2H3JGE3-F1
#
_cell.length_a   1.000
_cell.length_b   1.000
_cell.length_c   1.000
_cell.angle_alpha   90.00
_cell.angle_beta   90.00
_cell.angle_gamma   90.00
#
_symmetry.space_group_name_H-M   'P 1'
#
loop_
_entity.id
_entity.type
_entity.pdbx_description
1 polymer ?
#
loop_
_entity_poly.entity_id
_entity_poly.type
_entity_poly.pdbx_seq_one_letter_code
_entity_poly.pdbx_strand_id
1 'polypeptide(L)'
;GIKEHRRYGEAGSIDLEAAKVEQKRVSGEFKKYPPADNLNLNESSLFGFAPPDRGLLSIQLSGKKSVKTWITLCFMCNATGAEKYPIFFIGKSKQPHCFGKKSLKDHGFYYHHNKTAWMTTVFFEECVPLPQLLHP
;
A
#
# COMPACT_ATOMS: atom_id res chain seq x y z
N GLY A 1 -19.83 -31.11 10.64
CA GLY A 1 -19.26 -31.29 9.28
C GLY A 1 -18.26 -30.18 9.00
N ILE A 2 -17.27 -30.44 8.14
CA ILE A 2 -16.25 -29.46 7.76
C ILE A 2 -16.89 -28.36 6.90
N LYS A 3 -16.62 -27.08 7.22
CA LYS A 3 -17.11 -25.92 6.48
C LYS A 3 -15.99 -24.89 6.29
N GLU A 4 -16.13 -23.99 5.33
CA GLU A 4 -15.22 -22.85 5.19
C GLU A 4 -15.53 -21.80 6.27
N HIS A 5 -14.49 -21.37 6.97
CA HIS A 5 -14.59 -20.35 8.01
C HIS A 5 -13.59 -19.22 7.73
N ARG A 6 -14.07 -17.96 7.75
CA ARG A 6 -13.23 -16.75 7.64
C ARG A 6 -12.75 -16.31 9.02
N ARG A 7 -11.47 -15.93 9.14
CA ARG A 7 -10.94 -15.31 10.36
C ARG A 7 -11.12 -13.79 10.27
N TYR A 8 -11.83 -13.21 11.25
CA TYR A 8 -12.03 -11.77 11.33
C TYR A 8 -10.83 -11.10 12.03
N GLY A 9 -10.39 -9.96 11.49
CA GLY A 9 -9.49 -9.04 12.16
C GLY A 9 -10.24 -8.05 13.04
N GLU A 10 -9.50 -7.13 13.65
CA GLU A 10 -10.05 -6.06 14.47
C GLU A 10 -10.88 -5.09 13.60
N ALA A 11 -12.15 -4.88 13.97
CA ALA A 11 -13.00 -3.88 13.34
C ALA A 11 -12.73 -2.54 14.03
N GLY A 12 -12.12 -1.60 13.31
CA GLY A 12 -11.94 -0.24 13.80
C GLY A 12 -13.29 0.48 13.87
N SER A 13 -13.54 1.18 14.99
CA SER A 13 -14.65 2.12 15.09
C SER A 13 -14.26 3.41 14.37
N ILE A 14 -14.88 3.68 13.21
CA ILE A 14 -14.69 4.92 12.45
C ILE A 14 -15.99 5.73 12.53
N ASP A 15 -15.87 7.02 12.84
CA ASP A 15 -16.97 7.96 12.72
C ASP A 15 -17.25 8.25 11.23
N LEU A 16 -18.27 7.59 10.70
CA LEU A 16 -18.67 7.70 9.31
C LEU A 16 -19.24 9.08 8.96
N GLU A 17 -19.82 9.79 9.91
CA GLU A 17 -20.40 11.11 9.66
C GLU A 17 -19.30 12.17 9.56
N ALA A 18 -18.33 12.13 10.48
CA ALA A 18 -17.14 12.97 10.38
C ALA A 18 -16.38 12.73 9.05
N ALA A 19 -16.22 11.46 8.65
CA ALA A 19 -15.58 11.10 7.38
C ALA A 19 -16.33 11.67 6.15
N LYS A 20 -17.67 11.63 6.15
CA LYS A 20 -18.49 12.20 5.07
C LYS A 20 -18.36 13.72 4.99
N VAL A 21 -18.31 14.40 6.14
CA VAL A 21 -18.12 15.86 6.19
C VAL A 21 -16.77 16.24 5.58
N GLU A 22 -15.69 15.57 6.00
CA GLU A 22 -14.36 15.83 5.45
C GLU A 22 -14.26 15.48 3.96
N GLN A 23 -14.87 14.37 3.52
CA GLN A 23 -14.91 14.01 2.11
C GLN A 23 -15.55 15.12 1.25
N LYS A 24 -16.65 15.73 1.72
CA LYS A 24 -17.29 16.85 1.01
C LYS A 24 -16.37 18.08 0.94
N ARG A 25 -15.73 18.44 2.06
CA ARG A 25 -14.80 19.57 2.13
C ARG A 25 -13.63 19.38 1.16
N VAL A 26 -12.98 18.23 1.22
CA VAL A 26 -11.83 17.87 0.37
C VAL A 26 -12.23 17.78 -1.10
N SER A 27 -13.41 17.23 -1.42
CA SER A 27 -13.94 17.20 -2.78
C SER A 27 -14.12 18.61 -3.37
N GLY A 28 -14.49 19.60 -2.57
CA GLY A 28 -14.58 21.00 -3.00
C GLY A 28 -13.24 21.58 -3.45
N GLU A 29 -12.14 21.21 -2.79
CA GLU A 29 -10.80 21.65 -3.16
C GLU A 29 -10.32 21.00 -4.46
N PHE A 30 -10.51 19.68 -4.62
CA PHE A 30 -10.13 18.95 -5.83
C PHE A 30 -10.86 19.42 -7.09
N LYS A 31 -12.08 19.96 -6.96
CA LYS A 31 -12.86 20.51 -8.08
C LYS A 31 -12.27 21.80 -8.67
N LYS A 32 -11.34 22.46 -7.96
CA LYS A 32 -10.65 23.67 -8.46
C LYS A 32 -9.62 23.34 -9.54
N TYR A 33 -9.23 22.07 -9.66
CA TYR A 33 -8.22 21.60 -10.59
C TYR A 33 -8.81 20.60 -11.58
N PRO A 34 -8.26 20.51 -12.82
CA PRO A 34 -8.59 19.45 -13.74
C PRO A 34 -8.36 18.06 -13.12
N PRO A 35 -9.20 17.05 -13.43
CA PRO A 35 -9.00 15.69 -12.93
C PRO A 35 -7.63 15.07 -13.28
N ALA A 36 -7.00 15.53 -14.35
CA ALA A 36 -5.65 15.10 -14.73
C ALA A 36 -4.57 15.56 -13.74
N ASP A 37 -4.80 16.68 -13.05
CA ASP A 37 -3.86 17.27 -12.08
C ASP A 37 -4.16 16.82 -10.64
N ASN A 38 -5.24 16.06 -10.45
CA ASN A 38 -5.64 15.52 -9.15
C ASN A 38 -4.93 14.19 -8.90
N LEU A 39 -3.75 14.24 -8.28
CA LEU A 39 -3.00 13.04 -7.91
C LEU A 39 -3.47 12.45 -6.58
N ASN A 40 -3.54 11.12 -6.53
CA ASN A 40 -3.74 10.38 -5.30
C ASN A 40 -2.61 9.37 -5.12
N LEU A 41 -2.09 9.30 -3.90
CA LEU A 41 -1.08 8.34 -3.49
C LEU A 41 -1.68 7.46 -2.39
N ASN A 42 -1.58 6.15 -2.55
CA ASN A 42 -2.09 5.20 -1.57
C ASN A 42 -1.12 4.05 -1.34
N GLU A 43 -1.03 3.61 -0.08
CA GLU A 43 -0.18 2.50 0.33
C GLU A 43 -0.97 1.19 0.41
N SER A 44 -0.29 0.10 0.07
CA SER A 44 -0.78 -1.26 0.27
C SER A 44 0.35 -2.14 0.79
N SER A 45 0.04 -3.04 1.70
CA SER A 45 1.00 -4.02 2.20
C SER A 45 0.88 -5.33 1.45
N LEU A 46 1.96 -5.77 0.81
CA LEU A 46 2.08 -7.09 0.21
C LEU A 46 2.63 -8.08 1.24
N PHE A 47 1.82 -9.06 1.63
CA PHE A 47 2.21 -10.10 2.58
C PHE A 47 2.65 -11.38 1.86
N GLY A 48 3.96 -11.55 1.67
CA GLY A 48 4.50 -12.73 0.97
C GLY A 48 4.37 -14.05 1.74
N PHE A 49 4.21 -13.99 3.07
CA PHE A 49 4.18 -15.16 3.96
C PHE A 49 2.89 -15.24 4.80
N ALA A 50 1.89 -14.41 4.52
CA ALA A 50 0.63 -14.50 5.25
C ALA A 50 -0.12 -15.78 4.83
N PRO A 51 -0.60 -16.58 5.79
CA PRO A 51 -1.51 -17.68 5.47
C PRO A 51 -2.85 -17.13 4.95
N PRO A 52 -3.63 -17.93 4.20
CA PRO A 52 -4.97 -17.56 3.77
C PRO A 52 -5.87 -17.12 4.93
N ASP A 53 -6.79 -16.18 4.67
CA ASP A 53 -7.75 -15.67 5.65
C ASP A 53 -8.93 -16.63 5.89
N ARG A 54 -9.05 -17.65 5.04
CA ARG A 54 -10.06 -18.71 5.07
C ARG A 54 -9.42 -20.08 5.18
N GLY A 55 -10.12 -20.99 5.84
CA GLY A 55 -9.73 -22.39 5.93
C GLY A 55 -10.93 -23.31 6.17
N LEU A 56 -10.76 -24.58 5.82
CA LEU A 56 -11.74 -25.63 6.10
C LEU A 56 -11.57 -26.10 7.54
N LEU A 57 -12.57 -25.84 8.37
CA LEU A 57 -12.54 -26.16 9.80
C LEU A 57 -13.87 -26.80 10.22
N SER A 58 -13.81 -27.67 11.22
CA SER A 58 -15.01 -28.22 11.89
C SER A 58 -15.59 -27.25 12.93
N ILE A 59 -14.77 -26.32 13.43
CA ILE A 59 -15.10 -25.28 14.40
C ILE A 59 -14.43 -23.95 14.02
N GLN A 60 -15.08 -22.82 14.32
CA GLN A 60 -14.48 -21.50 14.14
C GLN A 60 -13.30 -21.33 15.11
N LEU A 61 -12.10 -21.07 14.57
CA LEU A 61 -10.91 -20.78 15.38
C LEU A 61 -10.69 -19.27 15.50
N SER A 62 -10.21 -18.83 16.66
CA SER A 62 -9.75 -17.45 16.86
C SER A 62 -8.53 -17.13 15.97
N GLY A 63 -8.35 -15.86 15.63
CA GLY A 63 -7.24 -15.42 14.80
C GLY A 63 -5.89 -15.68 15.47
N LYS A 64 -5.01 -16.45 14.82
CA LYS A 64 -3.61 -16.58 15.25
C LYS A 64 -2.81 -15.41 14.68
N LYS A 65 -2.02 -14.74 15.52
CA LYS A 65 -1.10 -13.68 15.09
C LYS A 65 -0.13 -14.27 14.06
N SER A 66 -0.27 -13.87 12.80
CA SER A 66 0.59 -14.34 11.72
C SER A 66 1.90 -13.56 11.70
N VAL A 67 2.99 -14.25 11.31
CA VAL A 67 4.25 -13.57 10.96
C VAL A 67 4.01 -12.84 9.65
N LYS A 68 3.61 -11.58 9.75
CA LYS A 68 3.40 -10.70 8.61
C LYS A 68 4.73 -10.06 8.26
N THR A 69 5.55 -10.73 7.47
CA THR A 69 6.61 -10.04 6.73
C THR A 69 5.93 -9.40 5.52
N TRP A 70 6.00 -8.08 5.44
CA TRP A 70 5.40 -7.33 4.33
C TRP A 70 6.43 -6.48 3.60
N ILE A 71 6.07 -6.16 2.36
CA ILE A 71 6.66 -5.09 1.57
C ILE A 71 5.54 -4.06 1.40
N THR A 72 5.85 -2.79 1.64
CA THR A 72 4.90 -1.70 1.39
C THR A 72 5.05 -1.27 -0.06
N LEU A 73 3.94 -1.22 -0.76
CA LEU A 73 3.82 -0.74 -2.13
C LEU A 73 3.05 0.58 -2.05
N CYS A 74 3.63 1.61 -2.62
CA CYS A 74 3.00 2.90 -2.74
C CYS A 74 2.66 3.13 -4.22
N PHE A 75 1.37 3.37 -4.47
CA PHE A 75 0.79 3.58 -5.78
C PHE A 75 0.41 5.03 -5.91
N MET A 76 0.69 5.63 -7.06
CA MET A 76 0.26 6.98 -7.38
C MET A 76 -0.36 7.00 -8.77
N CYS A 77 -1.50 7.67 -8.90
CA CYS A 77 -2.14 7.92 -10.19
C CYS A 77 -2.96 9.21 -10.14
N ASN A 78 -3.24 9.79 -11.30
CA ASN A 78 -4.19 10.88 -11.39
C ASN A 78 -5.65 10.39 -11.28
N ALA A 79 -6.59 11.31 -11.07
CA ALA A 79 -8.00 10.96 -10.83
C ALA A 79 -8.68 10.39 -12.08
N THR A 80 -8.12 10.61 -13.28
CA THR A 80 -8.59 9.95 -14.51
C THR A 80 -8.10 8.51 -14.65
N GLY A 81 -7.02 8.15 -13.93
CA GLY A 81 -6.32 6.88 -14.06
C GLY A 81 -5.49 6.73 -15.34
N ALA A 82 -5.42 7.77 -16.19
CA ALA A 82 -4.62 7.78 -17.41
C ALA A 82 -3.12 7.80 -17.09
N GLU A 83 -2.73 8.57 -16.06
CA GLU A 83 -1.35 8.66 -15.62
C GLU A 83 -1.14 7.79 -14.38
N LYS A 84 -0.21 6.83 -14.50
CA LYS A 84 0.17 5.89 -13.44
C LYS A 84 1.67 5.94 -13.28
N TYR A 85 2.13 6.19 -12.07
CA TYR A 85 3.56 6.31 -11.80
C TYR A 85 4.17 4.96 -11.42
N PRO A 86 5.51 4.81 -11.53
CA PRO A 86 6.21 3.63 -11.05
C PRO A 86 5.88 3.35 -9.58
N ILE A 87 5.69 2.06 -9.25
CA ILE A 87 5.40 1.64 -7.88
C ILE A 87 6.64 1.89 -7.01
N PHE A 88 6.44 2.57 -5.88
CA PHE A 88 7.47 2.78 -4.88
C PHE A 88 7.42 1.64 -3.85
N PHE A 89 8.49 0.85 -3.77
CA PHE A 89 8.58 -0.32 -2.91
C PHE A 89 9.40 -0.02 -1.66
N ILE A 90 8.91 -0.43 -0.49
CA ILE A 90 9.64 -0.32 0.78
C ILE A 90 9.68 -1.68 1.46
N GLY A 91 10.87 -2.19 1.72
CA GLY A 91 11.04 -3.41 2.52
C GLY A 91 11.98 -3.21 3.70
N LYS A 92 12.25 -4.32 4.42
CA LYS A 92 13.15 -4.28 5.59
C LYS A 92 14.62 -4.44 5.23
N SER A 93 14.92 -5.32 4.29
CA SER A 93 16.29 -5.65 3.90
C SER A 93 16.75 -4.74 2.77
N LYS A 94 17.93 -4.12 2.90
CA LYS A 94 18.56 -3.39 1.80
C LYS A 94 18.73 -4.23 0.54
N GLN A 95 19.05 -5.51 0.73
CA GLN A 95 19.30 -6.48 -0.34
C GLN A 95 18.61 -7.80 0.05
N PRO A 96 17.36 -8.05 -0.39
CA PRO A 96 16.69 -9.31 -0.16
C PRO A 96 17.45 -10.45 -0.86
N HIS A 97 17.72 -11.53 -0.12
CA HIS A 97 18.56 -12.63 -0.58
C HIS A 97 18.06 -13.32 -1.86
N CYS A 98 16.76 -13.29 -2.13
CA CYS A 98 16.17 -13.89 -3.33
C CYS A 98 16.64 -13.26 -4.65
N PHE A 99 17.18 -12.03 -4.63
CA PHE A 99 17.75 -11.38 -5.82
C PHE A 99 19.26 -11.64 -5.99
N GLY A 100 19.86 -12.44 -5.09
CA GLY A 100 21.28 -12.78 -5.15
C GLY A 100 22.17 -11.54 -5.13
N LYS A 101 23.08 -11.45 -6.10
CA LYS A 101 24.04 -10.35 -6.23
C LYS A 101 23.48 -9.10 -6.94
N LYS A 102 22.30 -9.18 -7.55
CA LYS A 102 21.69 -8.06 -8.27
C LYS A 102 20.78 -7.29 -7.33
N SER A 103 20.88 -5.97 -7.34
CA SER A 103 20.00 -5.11 -6.56
C SER A 103 18.60 -5.05 -7.16
N LEU A 104 17.61 -4.64 -6.37
CA LEU A 104 16.26 -4.39 -6.89
C LEU A 104 16.25 -3.29 -7.96
N LYS A 105 17.16 -2.31 -7.86
CA LYS A 105 17.35 -1.29 -8.87
C LYS A 105 17.84 -1.88 -10.19
N ASP A 106 18.71 -2.88 -10.16
CA ASP A 106 19.16 -3.60 -11.37
C ASP A 106 18.02 -4.39 -12.03
N HIS A 107 16.95 -4.67 -11.28
CA HIS A 107 15.70 -5.25 -11.77
C HIS A 107 14.65 -4.21 -12.16
N GLY A 108 14.96 -2.92 -12.09
CA GLY A 108 14.06 -1.83 -12.45
C GLY A 108 13.04 -1.44 -11.37
N PHE A 109 13.18 -1.96 -10.15
CA PHE A 109 12.29 -1.58 -9.05
C PHE A 109 12.78 -0.30 -8.37
N TYR A 110 11.85 0.62 -8.13
CA TYR A 110 12.10 1.77 -7.27
C TYR A 110 11.96 1.35 -5.81
N TYR A 111 13.08 0.93 -5.22
CA TYR A 111 13.11 0.24 -3.92
C TYR A 111 13.89 1.02 -2.86
N HIS A 112 13.25 1.14 -1.70
CA HIS A 112 13.84 1.68 -0.48
C HIS A 112 13.73 0.68 0.67
N HIS A 113 14.54 0.89 1.71
CA HIS A 113 14.50 0.05 2.88
C HIS A 113 14.59 0.85 4.19
N ASN A 114 13.87 0.38 5.21
CA ASN A 114 14.03 0.84 6.58
C ASN A 114 13.69 -0.30 7.55
N LYS A 115 13.93 -0.14 8.85
CA LYS A 115 13.75 -1.22 9.83
C LYS A 115 12.29 -1.72 9.93
N THR A 116 11.33 -0.88 9.55
CA THR A 116 9.90 -1.12 9.80
C THR A 116 9.15 -1.55 8.54
N ALA A 117 9.71 -1.31 7.34
CA ALA A 117 9.07 -1.40 6.03
C ALA A 117 7.81 -0.52 5.89
N TRP A 118 7.81 0.68 6.48
CA TRP A 118 6.72 1.66 6.34
C TRP A 118 7.17 2.89 5.57
N MET A 119 6.20 3.60 5.01
CA MET A 119 6.41 4.96 4.51
C MET A 119 6.94 5.88 5.61
N THR A 120 7.80 6.80 5.21
CA THR A 120 8.32 7.88 6.05
C THR A 120 8.12 9.20 5.33
N THR A 121 8.17 10.32 6.05
CA THR A 121 8.09 11.65 5.42
C THR A 121 9.13 11.82 4.31
N VAL A 122 10.37 11.35 4.54
CA VAL A 122 11.46 11.40 3.55
C VAL A 122 11.11 10.61 2.28
N PHE A 123 10.58 9.39 2.44
CA PHE A 123 10.17 8.56 1.30
C PHE A 123 8.95 9.14 0.56
N PHE A 124 8.03 9.78 1.30
CA PHE A 124 6.88 10.45 0.71
C PHE A 124 7.31 11.66 -0.12
N GLU A 125 8.19 12.51 0.42
CA GLU A 125 8.77 13.66 -0.27
C GLU A 125 9.59 13.25 -1.51
N GLU A 126 10.16 12.06 -1.54
CA GLU A 126 10.84 11.51 -2.71
C GLU A 126 9.86 10.93 -3.75
N CYS A 127 8.74 10.36 -3.31
CA CYS A 127 7.73 9.77 -4.18
C CYS A 127 6.91 10.83 -4.94
N VAL A 128 6.56 11.94 -4.29
CA VAL A 128 5.73 13.04 -4.85
C VAL A 128 6.33 13.74 -6.07
N PRO A 129 7.64 14.02 -6.18
CA PRO A 129 8.24 14.69 -7.34
C PRO A 129 8.60 13.77 -8.51
N LEU A 130 8.47 12.43 -8.37
CA LEU A 130 8.64 11.49 -9.49
C LEU A 130 7.87 11.85 -10.79
N PRO A 131 6.65 12.44 -10.75
CA PRO A 131 5.93 12.89 -11.93
C PRO A 131 6.70 13.89 -12.79
N GLN A 132 7.47 14.77 -12.16
CA GLN A 132 8.17 15.87 -12.85
C GLN A 132 9.47 15.40 -13.52
N LEU A 133 10.00 14.24 -13.13
CA LEU A 133 11.24 13.67 -13.65
C LEU A 133 11.03 12.72 -14.83
N LEU A 134 9.78 12.28 -15.08
CA LEU A 134 9.44 11.31 -16.13
C LEU A 134 8.80 11.95 -17.37
N HIS A 135 8.49 13.25 -17.32
CA HIS A 135 8.00 14.04 -18.44
C HIS A 135 9.00 15.17 -18.76
N PRO A 136 9.95 14.95 -19.71
CA PRO A 136 10.71 16.03 -20.33
C PRO A 136 9.83 16.92 -21.22
#